data_AF-A0A924Z3X7-F1
#
_entry.id   AF-A0A924Z3X7-F1
#
_cell.length_a   1.000
_cell.length_b   1.000
_cell.length_c   1.000
_cell.angle_alpha   90.00
_cell.angle_beta   90.00
_cell.angle_gamma   90.00
#
_symmetry.space_group_name_H-M   'P 1'
#
loop_
_entity.id
_entity.type
_entity.pdbx_description
1 polymer ?
#
loop_
_entity_poly.entity_id
_entity_poly.type
_entity_poly.pdbx_seq_one_letter_code
_entity_poly.pdbx_strand_id
1 'polypeptide(L)'
;MRTLLNCLTSIVAIALVFLSWVPLADAHPLGNFTINHYAGLHIERDHVGIDYVLDMAEIPAFQEIRQLDLDRNHKADEIETKNYPAEKCREVKSHLNLRLNQTPLALSLTR
;
A
#
# COMPACT_ATOMS: atom_id res chain seq x y z
N MET A 1 -15.23 41.86 21.87
CA MET A 1 -14.56 40.67 22.48
C MET A 1 -15.50 39.48 22.64
N ARG A 2 -16.70 39.62 23.24
CA ARG A 2 -17.66 38.50 23.40
C ARG A 2 -18.11 37.81 22.09
N THR A 3 -18.33 38.58 21.02
CA THR A 3 -18.73 38.04 19.71
C THR A 3 -17.65 37.19 19.04
N LEU A 4 -16.37 37.59 19.16
CA LEU A 4 -15.23 36.82 18.67
C LEU A 4 -15.05 35.51 19.46
N LEU A 5 -15.23 35.57 20.78
CA LEU A 5 -15.15 34.41 21.65
C LEU A 5 -16.26 33.39 21.33
N ASN A 6 -17.48 33.87 21.08
CA ASN A 6 -18.61 33.03 20.68
C ASN A 6 -18.40 32.36 19.31
N CYS A 7 -17.84 33.09 18.34
CA CYS A 7 -17.51 32.54 17.02
C CYS A 7 -16.46 31.42 17.13
N LEU A 8 -15.41 31.64 17.93
CA LEU A 8 -14.38 30.64 18.18
C LEU A 8 -14.97 29.38 18.82
N THR A 9 -15.84 29.53 19.83
CA THR A 9 -16.50 28.39 20.47
C THR A 9 -17.39 27.61 19.51
N SER A 10 -18.10 28.28 18.60
CA SER A 10 -18.93 27.62 17.60
C SER A 10 -18.08 26.84 16.59
N ILE A 11 -16.96 27.40 16.15
CA ILE A 11 -16.03 26.70 15.24
C ILE A 11 -15.47 25.45 15.89
N VAL A 12 -15.03 25.53 17.16
CA VAL A 12 -14.50 24.38 17.90
C VAL A 12 -15.58 23.32 18.10
N ALA A 13 -16.81 23.72 18.47
CA ALA A 13 -17.91 22.78 18.64
C ALA A 13 -18.25 22.05 17.34
N ILE A 14 -18.31 22.78 16.22
CA ILE A 14 -18.56 22.20 14.90
C ILE A 14 -17.44 21.22 14.53
N ALA A 15 -16.17 21.61 14.73
CA ALA A 15 -15.03 20.72 14.46
C ALA A 15 -15.10 19.42 15.29
N LEU A 16 -15.45 19.50 16.58
CA LEU A 16 -15.59 18.32 17.43
C LEU A 16 -16.71 17.39 16.97
N VAL A 17 -17.85 17.94 16.55
CA VAL A 17 -18.96 17.15 15.96
C VAL A 17 -18.49 16.42 14.70
N PHE A 18 -17.77 17.11 13.81
CA PHE A 18 -17.23 16.47 12.59
C PHE A 18 -16.19 15.39 12.89
N LEU A 19 -15.28 15.61 13.85
CA LEU A 19 -14.33 14.59 14.27
C LEU A 19 -15.00 13.35 14.88
N SER A 20 -16.11 13.53 15.60
CA SER A 20 -16.85 12.41 16.21
C SER A 20 -17.56 11.51 15.18
N TRP A 21 -17.73 12.00 13.95
CA TRP A 21 -18.35 11.25 12.85
C TRP A 21 -17.35 10.49 11.97
N VAL A 22 -16.05 10.60 12.24
CA VAL A 22 -15.04 9.84 11.51
C VAL A 22 -15.13 8.37 11.97
N PRO A 23 -15.56 7.43 11.12
CA PRO A 23 -15.54 6.02 11.48
C PRO A 23 -14.10 5.59 11.78
N LEU A 24 -13.92 4.81 12.85
CA LEU A 24 -12.68 4.10 13.08
C LEU A 24 -12.42 3.20 11.89
N ALA A 25 -11.34 3.48 11.15
CA ALA A 25 -10.87 2.59 10.10
C ALA A 25 -10.26 1.36 10.77
N ASP A 26 -11.10 0.37 11.07
CA ASP A 26 -10.65 -0.93 11.55
C ASP A 26 -10.13 -1.73 10.34
N ALA A 27 -8.83 -1.64 10.11
CA ALA A 27 -8.16 -2.54 9.19
C ALA A 27 -8.27 -3.95 9.81
N HIS A 28 -9.19 -4.77 9.27
CA HIS A 28 -9.33 -6.15 9.72
C HIS A 28 -7.95 -6.82 9.64
N PRO A 29 -7.51 -7.53 10.69
CA PRO A 29 -6.24 -8.23 10.63
C PRO A 29 -6.28 -9.19 9.45
N LEU A 30 -5.21 -9.20 8.65
CA LEU A 30 -5.04 -10.21 7.62
C LEU A 30 -5.17 -11.58 8.29
N GLY A 31 -5.97 -12.48 7.71
CA GLY A 31 -5.93 -13.88 8.12
C GLY A 31 -4.51 -14.43 7.90
N ASN A 32 -4.05 -15.37 8.73
CA ASN A 32 -2.65 -15.85 8.76
C ASN A 32 -2.05 -16.25 7.39
N PHE A 33 -2.90 -16.57 6.41
CA PHE A 33 -2.52 -17.04 5.07
C PHE A 33 -2.95 -16.09 3.94
N THR A 34 -3.48 -14.91 4.26
CA THR A 34 -4.01 -13.99 3.26
C THR A 34 -2.86 -13.29 2.52
N ILE A 35 -3.02 -13.16 1.20
CA ILE A 35 -2.23 -12.24 0.38
C ILE A 35 -3.22 -11.27 -0.28
N ASN A 36 -3.11 -10.00 0.07
CA ASN A 36 -3.92 -8.93 -0.50
C ASN A 36 -3.14 -8.23 -1.62
N HIS A 37 -3.85 -7.97 -2.72
CA HIS A 37 -3.31 -7.29 -3.89
C HIS A 37 -4.23 -6.11 -4.20
N TYR A 38 -3.66 -4.92 -4.18
CA TYR A 38 -4.32 -3.71 -4.68
C TYR A 38 -3.62 -3.24 -5.95
N ALA A 39 -4.39 -2.93 -6.98
CA ALA A 39 -3.91 -2.39 -8.24
C ALA A 39 -4.78 -1.20 -8.64
N GLY A 40 -4.41 -0.01 -8.14
CA GLY A 40 -5.10 1.24 -8.45
C GLY A 40 -4.60 1.83 -9.78
N LEU A 41 -5.52 2.27 -10.63
CA LEU A 41 -5.17 3.01 -11.84
C LEU A 41 -5.15 4.50 -11.55
N HIS A 42 -4.05 5.15 -11.92
CA HIS A 42 -3.92 6.60 -11.91
C HIS A 42 -3.84 7.09 -13.35
N ILE A 43 -4.84 7.86 -13.79
CA ILE A 43 -4.93 8.33 -15.19
C ILE A 43 -4.50 9.79 -15.26
N GLU A 44 -3.40 10.03 -15.94
CA GLU A 44 -2.86 11.36 -16.20
C GLU A 44 -2.96 11.71 -17.68
N ARG A 45 -2.66 12.97 -18.04
CA ARG A 45 -2.80 13.45 -19.42
C ARG A 45 -1.87 12.71 -20.40
N ASP A 46 -0.67 12.35 -19.95
CA ASP A 46 0.42 11.80 -20.77
C ASP A 46 0.77 10.34 -20.43
N HIS A 47 0.27 9.81 -19.32
CA HIS A 47 0.55 8.44 -18.90
C HIS A 47 -0.58 7.83 -18.05
N VAL A 48 -0.51 6.51 -17.89
CA VAL A 48 -1.34 5.76 -16.93
C VAL A 48 -0.41 5.07 -15.96
N GLY A 49 -0.54 5.40 -14.68
CA GLY A 49 0.15 4.74 -13.58
C GLY A 49 -0.65 3.57 -13.00
N ILE A 50 0.06 2.61 -12.43
CA ILE A 50 -0.52 1.55 -11.61
C ILE A 50 0.13 1.63 -10.23
N ASP A 51 -0.64 2.02 -9.23
CA ASP A 51 -0.23 1.90 -7.83
C ASP A 51 -0.53 0.48 -7.36
N TYR A 52 0.53 -0.31 -7.22
CA TYR A 52 0.42 -1.70 -6.80
C TYR A 52 0.88 -1.87 -5.36
N VAL A 53 -0.01 -2.36 -4.50
CA VAL A 53 0.32 -2.71 -3.11
C VAL A 53 0.12 -4.21 -2.95
N LEU A 54 1.21 -4.89 -2.59
CA LEU A 54 1.21 -6.30 -2.21
C LEU A 54 1.35 -6.37 -0.69
N ASP A 55 0.37 -6.98 -0.03
CA ASP A 55 0.36 -7.16 1.41
C ASP A 55 0.22 -8.65 1.74
N MET A 56 1.12 -9.15 2.57
CA MET A 56 1.28 -10.56 2.86
C MET A 56 1.16 -10.77 4.37
N ALA A 57 0.27 -11.67 4.76
CA ALA A 57 0.13 -12.08 6.15
C ALA A 57 1.39 -12.80 6.66
N GLU A 58 1.38 -13.11 7.97
CA GLU A 58 2.53 -13.69 8.69
C GLU A 58 3.14 -14.91 7.98
N ILE A 59 2.32 -15.88 7.55
CA ILE A 59 2.85 -17.14 6.99
C ILE A 59 3.41 -16.95 5.58
N PRO A 60 2.72 -16.27 4.62
CA PRO A 60 3.31 -15.92 3.34
C PRO A 60 4.59 -15.09 3.47
N ALA A 61 4.62 -14.08 4.35
CA ALA A 61 5.84 -13.29 4.59
C ALA A 61 6.98 -14.16 5.16
N PHE A 62 6.68 -15.08 6.08
CA PHE A 62 7.66 -16.03 6.60
C PHE A 62 8.22 -16.95 5.51
N GLN A 63 7.39 -17.39 4.55
CA GLN A 63 7.83 -18.19 3.41
C GLN A 63 8.75 -17.42 2.48
N GLU A 64 8.49 -16.13 2.25
CA GLU A 64 9.38 -15.25 1.49
C GLU A 64 10.72 -15.06 2.20
N ILE A 65 10.72 -14.76 3.49
CA ILE A 65 11.94 -14.61 4.30
C ILE A 65 12.79 -15.88 4.25
N ARG A 66 12.16 -17.06 4.34
CA ARG A 66 12.84 -18.37 4.23
C ARG A 66 13.55 -18.60 2.89
N GLN A 67 13.12 -17.93 1.82
CA GLN A 67 13.80 -18.00 0.53
C GLN A 67 15.01 -17.07 0.45
N LEU A 68 15.03 -16.01 1.27
CA LEU A 68 16.11 -15.01 1.35
C LEU A 68 17.20 -15.39 2.36
N ASP A 69 16.86 -16.19 3.38
CA ASP A 69 17.76 -16.67 4.45
C ASP A 69 18.81 -17.66 3.88
N LEU A 70 19.88 -17.11 3.33
CA LEU A 70 20.96 -17.85 2.67
C LEU A 70 21.90 -18.48 3.71
N ASP A 71 22.12 -17.79 4.82
CA ASP A 71 23.00 -18.26 5.89
C ASP A 71 22.29 -19.20 6.91
N ARG A 72 20.97 -19.34 6.81
CA ARG A 72 20.10 -20.20 7.63
C ARG A 72 20.03 -19.79 9.10
N ASN A 73 20.27 -18.52 9.39
CA ASN A 73 20.18 -17.99 10.74
C ASN A 73 18.73 -17.65 11.16
N HIS A 74 17.76 -17.82 10.25
CA HIS A 74 16.32 -17.56 10.43
C HIS A 74 15.99 -16.08 10.71
N LYS A 75 16.82 -15.15 10.24
CA LYS A 75 16.62 -13.71 10.38
C LYS A 75 16.63 -13.07 9.00
N ALA A 76 15.74 -12.10 8.82
CA ALA A 76 15.76 -11.24 7.64
C ALA A 76 16.80 -10.13 7.86
N ASP A 77 18.08 -10.39 7.55
CA ASP A 77 19.11 -9.38 7.69
C ASP A 77 19.12 -8.38 6.52
N GLU A 78 19.71 -7.20 6.72
CA GLU A 78 19.73 -6.14 5.72
C GLU A 78 20.52 -6.51 4.45
N ILE A 79 21.49 -7.43 4.55
CA ILE A 79 22.32 -7.84 3.42
C ILE A 79 21.51 -8.77 2.51
N GLU A 80 20.86 -9.77 3.09
CA GLU A 80 20.01 -10.75 2.41
C GLU A 80 18.76 -10.10 1.81
N THR A 81 18.16 -9.13 2.50
CA THR A 81 16.92 -8.46 2.05
C THR A 81 17.15 -7.27 1.13
N LYS A 82 18.40 -6.80 0.95
CA LYS A 82 18.72 -5.56 0.22
C LYS A 82 18.06 -5.44 -1.15
N ASN A 83 18.05 -6.53 -1.91
CA ASN A 83 17.54 -6.53 -3.29
C ASN A 83 16.07 -6.98 -3.39
N TYR A 84 15.51 -7.52 -2.30
CA TYR A 84 14.21 -8.14 -2.30
C TYR A 84 13.09 -7.23 -2.83
N PRO A 85 12.95 -5.95 -2.39
CA PRO A 85 11.87 -5.10 -2.89
C PRO A 85 11.95 -4.89 -4.40
N ALA A 86 13.16 -4.65 -4.93
CA ALA A 86 13.35 -4.40 -6.35
C ALA A 86 13.11 -5.67 -7.20
N GLU A 87 13.48 -6.83 -6.67
CA GLU A 87 13.21 -8.14 -7.30
C GLU A 87 11.72 -8.45 -7.30
N LYS A 88 11.04 -8.28 -6.16
CA LYS A 88 9.60 -8.51 -6.04
C LYS A 88 8.81 -7.57 -6.95
N CYS A 89 9.18 -6.29 -7.06
CA CYS A 89 8.57 -5.38 -8.02
C CYS A 89 8.75 -5.82 -9.48
N ARG A 90 9.92 -6.37 -9.85
CA ARG A 90 10.15 -6.91 -11.20
C ARG A 90 9.31 -8.16 -11.45
N GLU A 91 9.21 -9.06 -10.48
CA GLU A 91 8.35 -10.24 -10.52
C GLU A 91 6.89 -9.84 -10.73
N VAL A 92 6.35 -8.96 -9.87
CA VAL A 92 4.99 -8.44 -9.98
C VAL A 92 4.75 -7.81 -11.35
N LYS A 93 5.67 -6.95 -11.84
CA LYS A 93 5.55 -6.33 -13.16
C LYS A 93 5.38 -7.35 -14.29
N SER A 94 6.05 -8.50 -14.20
CA SER A 94 5.96 -9.56 -15.20
C SER A 94 4.58 -10.23 -15.25
N HIS A 95 3.80 -10.12 -14.17
CA HIS A 95 2.44 -10.62 -14.07
C HIS A 95 1.36 -9.56 -14.35
N LEU A 96 1.75 -8.28 -14.52
CA LEU A 96 0.82 -7.20 -14.83
C LEU A 96 0.58 -7.09 -16.34
N ASN A 97 -0.68 -6.89 -16.71
CA ASN A 97 -1.08 -6.66 -18.09
C ASN A 97 -2.07 -5.49 -18.16
N LEU A 98 -1.59 -4.35 -18.68
CA LEU A 98 -2.44 -3.19 -18.97
C LEU A 98 -2.80 -3.19 -20.46
N ARG A 99 -4.08 -3.03 -20.79
CA ARG A 99 -4.56 -3.01 -22.17
C ARG A 99 -5.45 -1.80 -22.42
N LEU A 100 -5.28 -1.15 -23.56
CA LEU A 100 -6.21 -0.16 -24.10
C LEU A 100 -6.87 -0.74 -25.35
N ASN A 101 -8.19 -0.90 -25.33
CA ASN A 101 -8.93 -1.52 -26.43
C ASN A 101 -8.27 -2.83 -26.91
N GLN A 102 -7.92 -3.71 -25.96
CA GLN A 102 -7.21 -4.99 -26.18
C GLN A 102 -5.75 -4.88 -26.64
N THR A 103 -5.22 -3.70 -26.92
CA THR A 103 -3.80 -3.50 -27.24
C THR A 103 -2.99 -3.44 -25.95
N PRO A 104 -2.01 -4.34 -25.72
CA PRO A 104 -1.18 -4.29 -24.53
C PRO A 104 -0.31 -3.03 -24.52
N LEU A 105 -0.21 -2.38 -23.36
CA LEU A 105 0.67 -1.25 -23.11
C LEU A 105 1.94 -1.72 -22.40
N ALA A 106 3.09 -1.17 -22.81
CA ALA A 106 4.36 -1.48 -22.17
C ALA A 106 4.41 -0.87 -20.76
N LEU A 107 4.76 -1.69 -19.77
CA LEU A 107 4.91 -1.26 -18.38
C LEU A 107 6.38 -1.08 -18.00
N SER A 108 6.67 0.03 -17.34
CA SER A 108 7.96 0.35 -16.73
C SER A 108 7.78 0.58 -15.24
N LEU A 109 8.81 0.24 -14.45
CA LEU A 109 8.80 0.52 -13.02
C LEU A 109 9.20 1.98 -12.80
N THR A 110 8.40 2.69 -12.02
CA THR A 110 8.73 4.00 -11.47
C THR A 110 9.26 3.80 -10.05
N ARG A 111 10.11 4.71 -9.59
CA ARG A 111 10.78 4.63 -8.29
C ARG A 111 10.01 5.36 -7.21
#